data_AF-A0AAN5C492-F1
#
_entry.id   AF-A0AAN5C492-F1
#
_cell.length_a   1.000
_cell.length_b   1.000
_cell.length_c   1.000
_cell.angle_alpha   90.00
_cell.angle_beta   90.00
_cell.angle_gamma   90.00
#
_symmetry.space_group_name_H-M   'P 1'
#
loop_
_entity.id
_entity.type
_entity.pdbx_description
1 polymer ?
#
loop_
_entity_poly.entity_id
_entity_poly.type
_entity_poly.pdbx_seq_one_letter_code
_entity_poly.pdbx_strand_id
1 'polypeptide(L)'
;MYILPGLTRIPCHWIHWLLNQIPTPFSNHTYHLTIHHEPYPTMNSPEKSAACDIYDPKSIPDYDREFIDPDDLRQFENALNDNESNSLVALNDWRPIYQRVRKNRGRRKKPRRTTDETREGVLYTVLKWPFLFIVFGWITVLGFAYALTRFYIVLYERWVSWRGKKESLRRELWKQTDYNNWLKAAQALDNHLGNQQWKEIDEYAYYDHLTINKLVNQLRKARTDVELQMRNGVSSSTVIPATEELCALLEGCVKNNFAGVENPRLYSETYSGTKNLVQEYIDEVEKCIQVVSNNKWVSNEDKYHHFKHLDTNFGRTALCLSGGATFAYYHFGVARALLDNGVLPEIITGTSGGALVAALIATRTDEELKQLLVPALAHRIRASSEGMASWIWRWWRTGARFDTITWARECSWFCRGSTTFKEAYERTGRILNVSCVPSDPHSPTILANYLTSPNCVIWSAVLASAAVPGILNPVVLMTKKRDGTLAPYSFGHKWKDGSLRTDIPIRALNLHFNVNFPIVSQVRQLLSQDPSKWRDTNIY
;
A
#
# COMPACT_ATOMS: atom_id res chain seq x y z
N MET A 1 21.98 31.32 -41.49
CA MET A 1 21.18 30.17 -41.01
C MET A 1 21.52 30.00 -39.53
N TYR A 2 20.50 30.01 -38.67
CA TYR A 2 20.51 30.41 -37.26
C TYR A 2 21.47 29.65 -36.31
N ILE A 3 21.90 30.36 -35.26
CA ILE A 3 22.65 29.91 -34.08
C ILE A 3 21.74 30.09 -32.83
N LEU A 4 21.54 29.01 -32.04
CA LEU A 4 21.15 28.86 -30.59
C LEU A 4 19.85 29.53 -30.06
N PRO A 5 19.31 29.24 -28.84
CA PRO A 5 19.71 28.34 -27.73
C PRO A 5 18.56 27.50 -27.06
N GLY A 6 18.87 26.57 -26.15
CA GLY A 6 17.82 25.92 -25.33
C GLY A 6 18.22 24.91 -24.23
N LEU A 7 19.47 24.89 -23.75
CA LEU A 7 19.93 23.90 -22.76
C LEU A 7 20.66 24.50 -21.54
N THR A 8 20.34 25.75 -21.21
CA THR A 8 20.90 26.43 -20.03
C THR A 8 19.79 27.14 -19.26
N ARG A 9 19.13 26.40 -18.36
CA ARG A 9 18.49 26.86 -17.10
C ARG A 9 17.62 25.73 -16.54
N ILE A 10 18.24 24.80 -15.83
CA ILE A 10 17.53 24.16 -14.71
C ILE A 10 17.68 25.16 -13.55
N PRO A 11 16.59 25.74 -13.01
CA PRO A 11 16.71 26.66 -11.89
C PRO A 11 17.42 25.95 -10.73
N CYS A 12 18.40 26.57 -10.07
CA CYS A 12 19.08 25.96 -8.93
C CYS A 12 18.10 25.57 -7.80
N HIS A 13 16.91 26.17 -7.76
CA HIS A 13 15.81 25.79 -6.88
C HIS A 13 15.29 24.36 -7.12
N TRP A 14 15.31 23.87 -8.37
CA TRP A 14 14.84 22.53 -8.75
C TRP A 14 15.76 21.43 -8.24
N ILE A 15 17.07 21.62 -8.33
CA ILE A 15 18.06 20.65 -7.81
C ILE A 15 17.99 20.61 -6.27
N HIS A 16 17.81 21.78 -5.63
CA HIS A 16 17.70 21.88 -4.18
C HIS A 16 16.40 21.28 -3.63
N TRP A 17 15.32 21.30 -4.43
CA TRP A 17 14.03 20.67 -4.11
C TRP A 17 14.08 19.15 -4.29
N LEU A 18 14.64 18.66 -5.41
CA LEU A 18 14.79 17.22 -5.69
C LEU A 18 15.70 16.52 -4.67
N LEU A 19 16.74 17.20 -4.17
CA LEU A 19 17.60 16.69 -3.10
C LEU A 19 16.93 16.67 -1.72
N ASN A 20 15.89 17.49 -1.49
CA ASN A 20 15.16 17.49 -0.22
C ASN A 20 14.09 16.39 -0.12
N GLN A 21 13.63 15.85 -1.24
CA GLN A 21 12.54 14.88 -1.34
C GLN A 21 12.99 13.41 -1.35
N ILE A 22 14.30 13.12 -1.28
CA ILE A 22 14.82 11.75 -1.28
C ILE A 22 14.99 11.28 0.18
N PRO A 23 14.19 10.30 0.67
CA PRO A 23 14.51 9.64 1.92
C PRO A 23 15.77 8.79 1.75
N THR A 24 16.83 9.11 2.48
CA THR A 24 18.03 8.27 2.58
C THR A 24 17.96 7.35 3.80
N PRO A 25 18.50 6.12 3.68
CA PRO A 25 18.32 5.08 4.67
C PRO A 25 19.05 5.41 5.97
N PHE A 26 18.39 5.09 7.08
CA PHE A 26 18.95 5.11 8.43
C PHE A 26 20.39 4.60 8.46
N SER A 27 21.26 5.40 9.06
CA SER A 27 22.55 4.93 9.57
C SER A 27 22.28 3.80 10.56
N ASN A 28 22.92 2.64 10.36
CA ASN A 28 23.12 1.65 11.40
C ASN A 28 23.80 2.34 12.60
N HIS A 29 23.00 2.75 13.58
CA HIS A 29 23.50 2.91 14.94
C HIS A 29 23.22 1.59 15.66
N THR A 30 24.28 0.79 15.78
CA THR A 30 24.40 -0.23 16.80
C THR A 30 24.25 0.48 18.15
N TYR A 31 23.02 0.51 18.69
CA TYR A 31 22.84 0.75 20.10
C TYR A 31 23.35 -0.50 20.83
N HIS A 32 24.63 -0.49 21.20
CA HIS A 32 25.06 -1.28 22.34
C HIS A 32 24.32 -0.72 23.55
N LEU A 33 23.26 -1.43 23.95
CA LEU A 33 22.53 -1.22 25.19
C LEU A 33 23.50 -1.53 26.34
N THR A 34 24.31 -0.52 26.69
CA THR A 34 25.12 -0.53 27.89
C THR A 34 24.28 0.18 28.93
N ILE A 35 23.64 -0.60 29.79
CA ILE A 35 22.79 -0.11 30.88
C ILE A 35 23.71 0.60 31.88
N HIS A 36 23.79 1.93 31.77
CA HIS A 36 24.35 2.76 32.83
C HIS A 36 23.20 3.18 33.76
N HIS A 37 23.17 2.57 34.94
CA HIS A 37 22.37 3.05 36.06
C HIS A 37 23.00 4.33 36.60
N GLU A 38 22.36 5.48 36.39
CA GLU A 38 22.54 6.64 37.27
C GLU A 38 21.31 6.79 38.19
N PRO A 39 21.49 7.22 39.44
CA PRO A 39 20.44 7.17 40.46
C PRO A 39 19.54 8.41 40.41
N TYR A 40 18.23 8.19 40.37
CA TYR A 40 17.22 9.24 40.53
C TYR A 40 17.19 9.80 41.97
N PRO A 41 16.96 11.11 42.16
CA PRO A 41 16.68 11.66 43.48
C PRO A 41 15.26 11.31 43.92
N THR A 42 15.15 10.89 45.17
CA THR A 42 13.94 10.45 45.85
C THR A 42 12.96 11.59 46.10
N MET A 43 11.72 11.45 45.62
CA MET A 43 10.54 12.06 46.26
C MET A 43 9.42 11.03 46.40
N ASN A 44 8.98 10.85 47.64
CA ASN A 44 7.91 9.94 48.07
C ASN A 44 6.54 10.57 47.81
N SER A 45 5.66 9.89 47.08
CA SER A 45 4.24 9.71 47.40
C SER A 45 3.57 8.77 46.37
N PRO A 46 2.50 8.04 46.75
CA PRO A 46 2.12 6.79 46.11
C PRO A 46 0.94 6.97 45.14
N GLU A 47 1.14 6.56 43.88
CA GLU A 47 0.13 5.96 42.98
C GLU A 47 0.79 5.73 41.62
N LYS A 48 1.66 4.72 41.54
CA LYS A 48 1.99 4.08 40.25
C LYS A 48 0.81 3.18 39.90
N SER A 49 -0.17 3.72 39.19
CA SER A 49 -1.00 2.87 38.34
C SER A 49 -0.05 2.10 37.41
N ALA A 50 -0.22 0.78 37.35
CA ALA A 50 0.66 -0.11 36.60
C ALA A 50 0.71 0.32 35.13
N ALA A 51 1.80 0.95 34.72
CA ALA A 51 2.11 1.13 33.31
C ALA A 51 2.37 -0.26 32.74
N CYS A 52 1.36 -0.83 32.08
CA CYS A 52 1.45 -2.08 31.35
C CYS A 52 2.64 -1.98 30.37
N ASP A 53 3.58 -2.91 30.43
CA ASP A 53 4.71 -2.92 29.51
C ASP A 53 4.19 -3.11 28.07
N ILE A 54 4.33 -2.09 27.25
CA ILE A 54 3.79 -2.02 25.88
C ILE A 54 4.44 -3.08 24.96
N TYR A 55 5.55 -3.67 25.40
CA TYR A 55 6.24 -4.75 24.72
C TYR A 55 5.85 -6.15 25.22
N ASP A 56 5.08 -6.28 26.30
CA ASP A 56 4.70 -7.59 26.84
C ASP A 56 3.76 -8.33 25.86
N PRO A 57 4.14 -9.52 25.36
CA PRO A 57 3.26 -10.32 24.50
C PRO A 57 1.88 -10.60 25.09
N LYS A 58 1.75 -10.63 26.43
CA LYS A 58 0.47 -10.86 27.13
C LYS A 58 -0.50 -9.69 27.02
N SER A 59 -0.04 -8.50 26.60
CA SER A 59 -0.89 -7.34 26.38
C SER A 59 -1.79 -7.51 25.14
N ILE A 60 -1.46 -8.46 24.26
CA ILE A 60 -2.17 -8.69 23.00
C ILE A 60 -3.36 -9.63 23.26
N PRO A 61 -4.59 -9.23 22.94
CA PRO A 61 -5.75 -10.11 23.02
C PRO A 61 -5.60 -11.29 22.07
N ASP A 62 -6.02 -12.48 22.51
CA ASP A 62 -5.94 -13.72 21.73
C ASP A 62 -4.50 -14.05 21.23
N TYR A 63 -3.46 -13.61 21.95
CA TYR A 63 -2.07 -13.90 21.57
C TYR A 63 -1.90 -15.41 21.35
N ASP A 64 -2.13 -16.24 22.37
CA ASP A 64 -1.92 -17.70 22.31
C ASP A 64 -3.04 -18.50 21.63
N ARG A 65 -4.05 -17.83 21.07
CA ARG A 65 -5.17 -18.51 20.43
C ARG A 65 -4.81 -18.96 19.01
N GLU A 66 -4.89 -20.25 18.76
CA GLU A 66 -4.91 -20.77 17.41
C GLU A 66 -6.32 -20.63 16.82
N PHE A 67 -6.45 -19.82 15.78
CA PHE A 67 -7.74 -19.57 15.11
C PHE A 67 -8.06 -20.58 14.00
N ILE A 68 -7.08 -21.40 13.59
CA ILE A 68 -7.22 -22.33 12.47
C ILE A 68 -7.55 -23.73 12.96
N ASP A 69 -8.50 -24.38 12.29
CA ASP A 69 -8.82 -25.78 12.52
C ASP A 69 -7.69 -26.66 11.92
N PRO A 70 -7.17 -27.68 12.64
CA PRO A 70 -6.25 -28.66 12.06
C PRO A 70 -6.76 -29.32 10.78
N ASP A 71 -8.06 -29.52 10.61
CA ASP A 71 -8.63 -30.15 9.42
C ASP A 71 -8.59 -29.23 8.19
N ASP A 72 -8.71 -27.91 8.39
CA ASP A 72 -8.53 -26.91 7.33
C ASP A 72 -7.10 -26.97 6.75
N LEU A 73 -6.10 -27.11 7.63
CA LEU A 73 -4.70 -27.25 7.22
C LEU A 73 -4.45 -28.56 6.46
N ARG A 74 -5.08 -29.67 6.90
CA ARG A 74 -4.99 -30.96 6.19
C ARG A 74 -5.61 -30.89 4.81
N GLN A 75 -6.75 -30.24 4.66
CA GLN A 75 -7.40 -30.05 3.36
C GLN A 75 -6.55 -29.20 2.42
N PHE A 76 -5.86 -28.18 2.96
CA PHE A 76 -4.91 -27.40 2.19
C PHE A 76 -3.67 -28.20 1.78
N GLU A 77 -3.11 -29.00 2.69
CA GLU A 77 -1.99 -29.89 2.37
C GLU A 77 -2.36 -30.91 1.27
N ASN A 78 -3.55 -31.51 1.36
CA ASN A 78 -4.09 -32.38 0.32
C ASN A 78 -4.21 -31.65 -1.01
N ALA A 79 -4.77 -30.44 -1.02
CA ALA A 79 -4.91 -29.63 -2.23
C ALA A 79 -3.56 -29.24 -2.89
N LEU A 80 -2.51 -29.07 -2.10
CA LEU A 80 -1.16 -28.79 -2.62
C LEU A 80 -0.54 -30.02 -3.31
N ASN A 81 -0.84 -31.22 -2.77
CA ASN A 81 -0.33 -32.51 -3.21
C ASN A 81 -1.16 -33.16 -4.32
N ASP A 82 -2.45 -32.84 -4.41
CA ASP A 82 -3.37 -33.31 -5.45
C ASP A 82 -2.95 -32.74 -6.80
N ASN A 83 -2.24 -33.57 -7.57
CA ASN A 83 -1.87 -33.32 -8.96
C ASN A 83 -3.04 -33.62 -9.94
N GLU A 84 -4.26 -33.85 -9.45
CA GLU A 84 -5.40 -34.29 -10.28
C GLU A 84 -6.04 -33.17 -11.12
N SER A 85 -5.79 -31.90 -10.82
CA SER A 85 -5.99 -30.88 -11.85
C SER A 85 -4.88 -31.06 -12.86
N ASN A 86 -5.18 -31.69 -14.00
CA ASN A 86 -4.33 -31.69 -15.18
C ASN A 86 -3.97 -30.24 -15.49
N SER A 87 -2.85 -29.79 -14.94
CA SER A 87 -2.36 -28.46 -15.18
C SER A 87 -1.89 -28.51 -16.63
N LEU A 88 -2.69 -27.96 -17.54
CA LEU A 88 -2.21 -27.49 -18.83
C LEU A 88 -1.24 -26.35 -18.54
N VAL A 89 -0.08 -26.70 -18.01
CA VAL A 89 1.06 -25.81 -17.81
C VAL A 89 1.69 -25.72 -19.17
N ALA A 90 1.59 -24.54 -19.79
CA ALA A 90 2.58 -24.14 -20.76
C ALA A 90 3.95 -24.24 -20.06
N LEU A 91 4.76 -25.19 -20.50
CA LEU A 91 6.12 -25.41 -19.98
C LEU A 91 6.91 -24.12 -20.16
N ASN A 92 7.26 -23.47 -19.05
CA ASN A 92 8.24 -22.39 -19.05
C ASN A 92 9.65 -22.97 -19.23
N ASP A 93 10.38 -22.45 -20.20
CA ASP A 93 11.72 -22.87 -20.68
C ASP A 93 12.91 -22.64 -19.72
N TRP A 94 12.69 -22.19 -18.48
CA TRP A 94 13.79 -21.63 -17.66
C TRP A 94 14.34 -22.55 -16.55
N ARG A 95 13.96 -23.84 -16.49
CA ARG A 95 14.59 -24.80 -15.57
C ARG A 95 14.71 -26.22 -16.17
N PRO A 96 15.90 -26.84 -16.18
CA PRO A 96 16.02 -28.27 -16.49
C PRO A 96 15.57 -29.08 -15.27
N ILE A 97 14.55 -29.93 -15.44
CA ILE A 97 14.09 -30.87 -14.41
C ILE A 97 14.73 -32.23 -14.68
N TYR A 98 15.66 -32.66 -13.83
CA TYR A 98 16.15 -34.04 -13.81
C TYR A 98 15.16 -34.96 -13.07
N GLN A 99 14.00 -35.21 -13.67
CA GLN A 99 13.05 -36.20 -13.13
C GLN A 99 13.44 -37.60 -13.62
N ARG A 100 13.98 -38.44 -12.73
CA ARG A 100 14.21 -39.87 -13.01
C ARG A 100 12.86 -40.60 -13.05
N VAL A 101 12.31 -40.76 -14.25
CA VAL A 101 11.12 -41.59 -14.48
C VAL A 101 11.52 -43.06 -14.63
N ARG A 102 10.90 -43.94 -13.82
CA ARG A 102 11.05 -45.40 -13.89
C ARG A 102 10.38 -45.89 -15.18
N LYS A 103 11.17 -46.40 -16.14
CA LYS A 103 10.67 -46.84 -17.45
C LYS A 103 9.90 -48.17 -17.35
N ASN A 104 8.59 -48.13 -17.57
CA ASN A 104 7.81 -49.33 -17.88
C ASN A 104 8.07 -49.78 -19.32
N ARG A 105 8.34 -51.08 -19.50
CA ARG A 105 8.61 -51.72 -20.79
C ARG A 105 7.29 -51.90 -21.58
N GLY A 106 6.99 -50.95 -22.47
CA GLY A 106 5.94 -51.09 -23.47
C GLY A 106 6.29 -50.29 -24.72
N ARG A 107 6.35 -50.95 -25.89
CA ARG A 107 6.65 -50.34 -27.20
C ARG A 107 5.55 -49.34 -27.58
N ARG A 108 5.74 -48.06 -27.27
CA ARG A 108 5.04 -46.93 -27.93
C ARG A 108 6.02 -46.22 -28.87
N LYS A 109 5.63 -46.07 -30.15
CA LYS A 109 6.34 -45.25 -31.14
C LYS A 109 6.49 -43.82 -30.56
N LYS A 110 7.72 -43.32 -30.51
CA LYS A 110 8.02 -41.95 -30.04
C LYS A 110 7.32 -40.95 -30.96
N PRO A 111 6.56 -39.96 -30.45
CA PRO A 111 6.07 -38.89 -31.30
C PRO A 111 7.28 -38.14 -31.89
N ARG A 112 7.21 -37.82 -33.18
CA ARG A 112 8.20 -36.95 -33.84
C ARG A 112 8.13 -35.59 -33.16
N ARG A 113 9.19 -35.26 -32.42
CA ARG A 113 9.43 -33.94 -31.85
C ARG A 113 9.42 -32.94 -33.01
N THR A 114 8.51 -31.97 -33.00
CA THR A 114 8.62 -30.79 -33.87
C THR A 114 9.96 -30.14 -33.51
N THR A 115 10.79 -29.94 -34.53
CA THR A 115 12.07 -29.27 -34.40
C THR A 115 11.79 -27.79 -34.17
N ASP A 116 11.65 -27.41 -32.90
CA ASP A 116 11.77 -26.00 -32.52
C ASP A 116 13.19 -25.54 -32.83
N GLU A 117 13.29 -24.44 -33.57
CA GLU A 117 14.53 -23.87 -34.11
C GLU A 117 15.32 -23.08 -33.07
N THR A 118 15.57 -23.65 -31.90
CA THR A 118 16.61 -23.14 -31.01
C THR A 118 17.63 -24.24 -30.78
N ARG A 119 18.45 -24.45 -31.82
CA ARG A 119 19.73 -25.12 -31.67
C ARG A 119 20.55 -24.30 -30.65
N GLU A 120 20.47 -24.69 -29.38
CA GLU A 120 21.51 -24.41 -28.38
C GLU A 120 22.79 -25.10 -28.86
N GLY A 121 23.47 -24.48 -29.82
CA GLY A 121 24.75 -24.96 -30.31
C GLY A 121 25.78 -24.92 -29.19
N VAL A 122 26.80 -25.75 -29.28
CA VAL A 122 27.98 -25.73 -28.38
C VAL A 122 28.55 -24.29 -28.24
N LEU A 123 28.39 -23.47 -29.29
CA LEU A 123 28.73 -22.04 -29.29
C LEU A 123 28.00 -21.22 -28.22
N TYR A 124 26.70 -21.47 -27.97
CA TYR A 124 25.95 -20.82 -26.91
C TYR A 124 26.53 -21.17 -25.54
N THR A 125 26.84 -22.44 -25.29
CA THR A 125 27.43 -22.89 -24.02
C THR A 125 28.83 -22.32 -23.78
N VAL A 126 29.64 -22.18 -24.84
CA VAL A 126 31.00 -21.63 -24.76
C VAL A 126 31.02 -20.11 -24.62
N LEU A 127 30.12 -19.38 -25.30
CA LEU A 127 30.07 -17.91 -25.24
C LEU A 127 29.26 -17.38 -24.04
N LYS A 128 28.33 -18.18 -23.49
CA LYS A 128 27.46 -17.77 -22.37
C LYS A 128 28.26 -17.36 -21.14
N TRP A 129 29.22 -18.18 -20.71
CA TRP A 129 30.01 -17.91 -19.51
C TRP A 129 30.89 -16.66 -19.62
N PRO A 130 31.72 -16.47 -20.67
CA PRO A 130 32.53 -15.25 -20.81
C PRO A 130 31.66 -14.00 -20.97
N PHE A 131 30.56 -14.08 -21.72
CA PHE A 131 29.60 -12.97 -21.82
C PHE A 131 28.99 -12.63 -20.45
N LEU A 132 28.57 -13.65 -19.70
CA LEU A 132 28.01 -13.49 -18.36
C LEU A 132 29.04 -12.92 -17.38
N PHE A 133 30.32 -13.32 -17.45
CA PHE A 133 31.39 -12.70 -16.67
C PHE A 133 31.61 -11.23 -17.03
N ILE A 134 31.56 -10.86 -18.31
CA ILE A 134 31.64 -9.45 -18.74
C ILE A 134 30.45 -8.65 -18.19
N VAL A 135 29.24 -9.19 -18.28
CA VAL A 135 28.03 -8.55 -17.76
C VAL A 135 28.11 -8.38 -16.24
N PHE A 136 28.46 -9.43 -15.49
CA PHE A 136 28.61 -9.33 -14.04
C PHE A 136 29.77 -8.41 -13.62
N GLY A 137 30.87 -8.41 -14.37
CA GLY A 137 31.98 -7.47 -14.18
C GLY A 137 31.53 -6.03 -14.37
N TRP A 138 30.79 -5.75 -15.44
CA TRP A 138 30.21 -4.42 -15.70
C TRP A 138 29.20 -4.00 -14.62
N ILE A 139 28.32 -4.91 -14.20
CA ILE A 139 27.39 -4.66 -13.07
C ILE A 139 28.16 -4.34 -11.79
N THR A 140 29.28 -5.02 -11.53
CA THR A 140 30.13 -4.77 -10.36
C THR A 140 30.78 -3.38 -10.44
N VAL A 141 31.31 -2.99 -11.60
CA VAL A 141 31.86 -1.65 -11.84
C VAL A 141 30.80 -0.57 -11.66
N LEU A 142 29.61 -0.75 -12.25
CA LEU A 142 28.48 0.17 -12.07
C LEU A 142 28.04 0.23 -10.59
N GLY A 143 28.00 -0.90 -9.90
CA GLY A 143 27.69 -0.97 -8.47
C GLY A 143 28.71 -0.20 -7.62
N PHE A 144 30.00 -0.31 -7.93
CA PHE A 144 31.05 0.45 -7.26
C PHE A 144 30.96 1.96 -7.57
N ALA A 145 30.73 2.33 -8.83
CA ALA A 145 30.52 3.73 -9.22
C ALA A 145 29.28 4.34 -8.52
N TYR A 146 28.19 3.57 -8.39
CA TYR A 146 27.00 3.97 -7.64
C TYR A 146 27.32 4.14 -6.14
N ALA A 147 28.06 3.20 -5.54
CA ALA A 147 28.46 3.30 -4.15
C ALA A 147 29.34 4.54 -3.89
N LEU A 148 30.27 4.85 -4.81
CA LEU A 148 31.09 6.07 -4.74
C LEU A 148 30.25 7.35 -4.87
N THR A 149 29.33 7.41 -5.83
CA THR A 149 28.45 8.59 -5.97
C THR A 149 27.55 8.77 -4.75
N ARG A 150 27.01 7.68 -4.19
CA ARG A 150 26.25 7.73 -2.92
C ARG A 150 27.11 8.17 -1.75
N PHE A 151 28.33 7.67 -1.64
CA PHE A 151 29.27 8.08 -0.60
C PHE A 151 29.60 9.58 -0.70
N TYR A 152 29.85 10.07 -1.92
CA TYR A 152 30.05 11.49 -2.19
C TYR A 152 28.83 12.33 -1.79
N ILE A 153 27.61 11.92 -2.17
CA ILE A 153 26.37 12.62 -1.79
C ILE A 153 26.23 12.66 -0.27
N VAL A 154 26.44 11.55 0.43
CA VAL A 154 26.34 11.49 1.90
C VAL A 154 27.38 12.40 2.57
N LEU A 155 28.62 12.42 2.07
CA LEU A 155 29.64 13.34 2.57
C LEU A 155 29.24 14.79 2.34
N TYR A 156 28.78 15.13 1.13
CA TYR A 156 28.32 16.46 0.79
C TYR A 156 27.12 16.89 1.65
N GLU A 157 26.10 16.04 1.78
CA GLU A 157 24.92 16.29 2.61
C GLU A 157 25.32 16.51 4.07
N ARG A 158 26.18 15.64 4.63
CA ARG A 158 26.61 15.74 6.03
C ARG A 158 27.46 16.97 6.32
N TRP A 159 28.25 17.44 5.37
CA TRP A 159 29.17 18.55 5.57
C TRP A 159 28.58 19.91 5.18
N VAL A 160 27.71 19.95 4.17
CA VAL A 160 27.16 21.17 3.58
C VAL A 160 25.67 21.34 3.88
N SER A 161 24.85 20.31 3.66
CA SER A 161 23.38 20.41 3.81
C SER A 161 22.87 20.25 5.24
N TRP A 162 23.57 19.49 6.10
CA TRP A 162 23.17 19.17 7.48
C TRP A 162 23.75 20.13 8.54
N ARG A 163 23.93 21.41 8.18
CA ARG A 163 24.35 22.45 9.14
C ARG A 163 23.28 23.52 9.28
N GLY A 164 23.12 24.03 10.50
CA GLY A 164 22.27 25.18 10.81
C GLY A 164 20.83 24.83 11.19
N LYS A 165 19.96 25.84 11.06
CA LYS A 165 18.57 25.81 11.55
C LYS A 165 17.69 24.78 10.82
N LYS A 166 17.88 24.60 9.52
CA LYS A 166 17.13 23.63 8.69
C LYS A 166 17.27 22.19 9.20
N GLU A 167 18.50 21.77 9.54
CA GLU A 167 18.75 20.42 10.05
C GLU A 167 18.14 20.23 11.44
N SER A 168 18.23 21.25 12.31
CA SER A 168 17.60 21.20 13.63
C SER A 168 16.09 20.98 13.53
N LEU A 169 15.41 21.74 12.64
CA LEU A 169 13.97 21.61 12.41
C LEU A 169 13.60 20.25 11.79
N ARG A 170 14.42 19.73 10.87
CA ARG A 170 14.20 18.39 10.29
C ARG A 170 14.35 17.29 11.34
N ARG A 171 15.35 17.39 12.23
CA ARG A 171 15.51 16.47 13.36
C ARG A 171 14.36 16.57 14.35
N GLU A 172 13.88 17.78 14.61
CA GLU A 172 12.72 18.00 15.47
C GLU A 172 11.48 17.33 14.89
N LEU A 173 11.25 17.45 13.56
CA LEU A 173 10.17 16.78 12.85
C LEU A 173 10.25 15.24 12.96
N TRP A 174 11.43 14.66 12.78
CA TRP A 174 11.63 13.19 12.88
C TRP A 174 11.55 12.63 14.30
N LYS A 175 11.73 13.48 15.32
CA LYS A 175 11.63 13.06 16.73
C LYS A 175 10.18 12.95 17.21
N GLN A 176 9.21 13.52 16.50
CA GLN A 176 7.83 13.53 16.94
C GLN A 176 7.18 12.16 16.77
N THR A 177 6.46 11.72 17.80
CA THR A 177 5.70 10.46 17.81
C THR A 177 4.21 10.66 17.53
N ASP A 178 3.71 11.90 17.67
CA ASP A 178 2.30 12.26 17.51
C ASP A 178 2.09 13.17 16.30
N TYR A 179 0.97 13.00 15.59
CA TYR A 179 0.64 13.81 14.42
C TYR A 179 0.56 15.31 14.73
N ASN A 180 -0.06 15.71 15.84
CA ASN A 180 -0.22 17.12 16.20
C ASN A 180 1.13 17.83 16.42
N ASN A 181 2.09 17.15 17.05
CA ASN A 181 3.42 17.69 17.28
C ASN A 181 4.25 17.66 15.99
N TRP A 182 4.10 16.60 15.19
CA TRP A 182 4.69 16.51 13.85
C TRP A 182 4.21 17.65 12.94
N LEU A 183 2.91 17.97 12.96
CA LEU A 183 2.31 19.05 12.17
C LEU A 183 2.90 20.42 12.55
N LYS A 184 3.07 20.70 13.85
CA LYS A 184 3.72 21.93 14.33
C LYS A 184 5.16 22.04 13.85
N ALA A 185 5.92 20.94 13.91
CA ALA A 185 7.29 20.90 13.42
C ALA A 185 7.37 21.07 11.89
N ALA A 186 6.44 20.45 11.15
CA ALA A 186 6.30 20.60 9.70
C ALA A 186 5.98 22.05 9.30
N GLN A 187 5.06 22.71 10.01
CA GLN A 187 4.75 24.13 9.80
C GLN A 187 5.95 25.03 10.11
N ALA A 188 6.69 24.76 11.18
CA ALA A 188 7.91 25.51 11.49
C ALA A 188 8.99 25.35 10.40
N LEU A 189 9.10 24.15 9.81
CA LEU A 189 10.00 23.88 8.69
C LEU A 189 9.53 24.58 7.41
N ASP A 190 8.25 24.51 7.07
CA ASP A 190 7.65 25.22 5.93
C ASP A 190 7.86 26.74 6.03
N ASN A 191 7.66 27.32 7.22
CA ASN A 191 7.91 28.74 7.48
C ASN A 191 9.37 29.11 7.27
N HIS A 192 10.31 28.26 7.69
CA HIS A 192 11.74 28.51 7.50
C HIS A 192 12.18 28.41 6.04
N LEU A 193 11.55 27.52 5.26
CA LEU A 193 11.85 27.32 3.84
C LEU A 193 11.17 28.35 2.91
N GLY A 194 10.29 29.20 3.46
CA GLY A 194 9.49 30.15 2.67
C GLY A 194 8.29 29.52 1.97
N ASN A 195 8.00 28.25 2.26
CA ASN A 195 6.88 27.51 1.66
C ASN A 195 5.52 28.10 2.04
N GLN A 196 5.43 28.82 3.16
CA GLN A 196 4.20 29.48 3.57
C GLN A 196 3.77 30.61 2.61
N GLN A 197 4.73 31.40 2.12
CA GLN A 197 4.46 32.42 1.10
C GLN A 197 3.97 31.79 -0.20
N TRP A 198 4.50 30.60 -0.53
CA TRP A 198 3.99 29.84 -1.68
C TRP A 198 2.53 29.41 -1.48
N LYS A 199 2.07 29.09 -0.26
CA LYS A 199 0.66 28.74 -0.01
C LYS A 199 -0.30 29.92 -0.19
N GLU A 200 0.18 31.13 0.13
CA GLU A 200 -0.58 32.39 0.04
C GLU A 200 -0.74 32.89 -1.40
N ILE A 201 0.22 32.57 -2.28
CA ILE A 201 0.13 32.93 -3.69
C ILE A 201 -0.76 31.92 -4.41
N ASP A 202 -1.95 32.35 -4.83
CA ASP A 202 -2.91 31.49 -5.54
C ASP A 202 -2.35 30.98 -6.88
N GLU A 203 -1.59 31.81 -7.60
CA GLU A 203 -1.13 31.48 -8.94
C GLU A 203 -0.21 30.25 -8.97
N TYR A 204 -0.56 29.28 -9.84
CA TYR A 204 0.30 28.14 -10.12
C TYR A 204 -0.06 27.52 -11.48
N ALA A 205 0.92 26.94 -12.16
CA ALA A 205 0.75 26.44 -13.53
C ALA A 205 -0.06 25.13 -13.63
N TYR A 206 -0.25 24.43 -12.52
CA TYR A 206 -0.76 23.06 -12.51
C TYR A 206 -2.23 22.92 -12.06
N TYR A 207 -2.91 24.04 -11.80
CA TYR A 207 -4.34 24.10 -11.51
C TYR A 207 -4.94 25.45 -11.93
N ASP A 208 -6.23 25.49 -12.22
CA ASP A 208 -6.94 26.70 -12.64
C ASP A 208 -7.46 27.48 -11.42
N HIS A 209 -6.57 28.30 -10.86
CA HIS A 209 -6.87 29.17 -9.72
C HIS A 209 -7.98 30.21 -10.01
N LEU A 210 -8.13 30.65 -11.26
CA LEU A 210 -9.16 31.65 -11.62
C LEU A 210 -10.56 31.04 -11.56
N THR A 211 -10.71 29.82 -12.07
CA THR A 211 -11.98 29.09 -12.01
C THR A 211 -12.36 28.76 -10.57
N ILE A 212 -11.40 28.33 -9.75
CA ILE A 212 -11.66 28.02 -8.34
C ILE A 212 -12.05 29.26 -7.55
N ASN A 213 -11.33 30.38 -7.71
CA ASN A 213 -11.69 31.63 -7.04
C ASN A 213 -13.11 32.09 -7.38
N LYS A 214 -13.51 32.00 -8.66
CA LYS A 214 -14.89 32.33 -9.07
C LYS A 214 -15.90 31.36 -8.44
N LEU A 215 -15.59 30.07 -8.45
CA LEU A 215 -16.47 29.04 -7.92
C LEU A 215 -16.66 29.16 -6.40
N VAL A 216 -15.59 29.39 -5.64
CA VAL A 216 -15.66 29.60 -4.17
C VAL A 216 -16.59 30.77 -3.86
N ASN A 217 -16.49 31.87 -4.60
CA ASN A 217 -17.39 33.02 -4.44
C ASN A 217 -18.85 32.69 -4.77
N GLN A 218 -19.09 31.88 -5.82
CA GLN A 218 -20.43 31.43 -6.19
C GLN A 218 -21.03 30.48 -5.13
N LEU A 219 -20.26 29.49 -4.68
CA LEU A 219 -20.66 28.55 -3.63
C LEU A 219 -20.99 29.29 -2.33
N ARG A 220 -20.14 30.23 -1.93
CA ARG A 220 -20.37 31.05 -0.75
C ARG A 220 -21.66 31.85 -0.84
N LYS A 221 -21.90 32.50 -1.98
CA LYS A 221 -23.14 33.26 -2.22
C LYS A 221 -24.37 32.36 -2.15
N ALA A 222 -24.36 31.25 -2.90
CA ALA A 222 -25.47 30.29 -2.91
C ALA A 222 -25.73 29.71 -1.52
N ARG A 223 -24.68 29.36 -0.76
CA ARG A 223 -24.81 28.90 0.63
C ARG A 223 -25.44 29.96 1.52
N THR A 224 -24.98 31.20 1.47
CA THR A 224 -25.55 32.27 2.30
C THR A 224 -27.01 32.55 1.97
N ASP A 225 -27.38 32.48 0.69
CA ASP A 225 -28.76 32.68 0.25
C ASP A 225 -29.68 31.56 0.79
N VAL A 226 -29.23 30.30 0.72
CA VAL A 226 -29.94 29.16 1.33
C VAL A 226 -30.04 29.33 2.85
N GLU A 227 -28.94 29.60 3.56
CA GLU A 227 -28.94 29.79 5.01
C GLU A 227 -29.89 30.91 5.47
N LEU A 228 -29.95 32.02 4.74
CA LEU A 228 -30.88 33.12 5.01
C LEU A 228 -32.34 32.69 4.83
N GLN A 229 -32.64 31.97 3.77
CA GLN A 229 -33.99 31.45 3.52
C GLN A 229 -34.43 30.44 4.59
N MET A 230 -33.51 29.59 5.05
CA MET A 230 -33.77 28.66 6.15
C MET A 230 -34.10 29.39 7.46
N ARG A 231 -33.37 30.46 7.78
CA ARG A 231 -33.58 31.26 8.99
C ARG A 231 -34.89 32.04 8.95
N ASN A 232 -35.23 32.59 7.78
CA ASN A 232 -36.40 33.44 7.61
C ASN A 232 -37.72 32.65 7.51
N GLY A 233 -37.68 31.31 7.52
CA GLY A 233 -38.88 30.47 7.49
C GLY A 233 -39.74 30.67 6.24
N VAL A 234 -39.13 31.11 5.14
CA VAL A 234 -39.82 31.50 3.91
C VAL A 234 -40.49 30.27 3.28
N SER A 235 -41.67 30.48 2.69
CA SER A 235 -42.48 29.47 2.02
C SER A 235 -41.66 28.55 1.09
N SER A 236 -42.00 27.26 1.12
CA SER A 236 -41.34 26.18 0.36
C SER A 236 -41.09 26.49 -1.13
N SER A 237 -41.91 27.36 -1.75
CA SER A 237 -41.81 27.72 -3.17
C SER A 237 -40.56 28.50 -3.55
N THR A 238 -39.93 29.25 -2.63
CA THR A 238 -38.73 30.07 -2.91
C THR A 238 -37.45 29.42 -2.39
N VAL A 239 -37.56 28.51 -1.42
CA VAL A 239 -36.45 27.74 -0.84
C VAL A 239 -35.91 26.70 -1.83
N ILE A 240 -36.81 26.11 -2.62
CA ILE A 240 -36.47 25.08 -3.61
C ILE A 240 -35.51 25.65 -4.69
N PRO A 241 -35.77 26.80 -5.33
CA PRO A 241 -34.86 27.37 -6.34
C PRO A 241 -33.42 27.61 -5.86
N ALA A 242 -33.22 28.19 -4.67
CA ALA A 242 -31.87 28.47 -4.18
C ALA A 242 -31.12 27.20 -3.77
N THR A 243 -31.85 26.22 -3.22
CA THR A 243 -31.27 24.91 -2.90
C THR A 243 -30.92 24.13 -4.17
N GLU A 244 -31.76 24.20 -5.20
CA GLU A 244 -31.49 23.61 -6.52
C GLU A 244 -30.26 24.25 -7.18
N GLU A 245 -30.10 25.57 -7.10
CA GLU A 245 -28.89 26.25 -7.58
C GLU A 245 -27.63 25.76 -6.86
N LEU A 246 -27.68 25.62 -5.53
CA LEU A 246 -26.57 25.10 -4.75
C LEU A 246 -26.26 23.64 -5.12
N CYS A 247 -27.28 22.79 -5.27
CA CYS A 247 -27.12 21.41 -5.72
C CYS A 247 -26.50 21.34 -7.14
N ALA A 248 -26.95 22.18 -8.07
CA ALA A 248 -26.39 22.24 -9.43
C ALA A 248 -24.91 22.66 -9.42
N LEU A 249 -24.53 23.62 -8.55
CA LEU A 249 -23.13 24.01 -8.38
C LEU A 249 -22.29 22.85 -7.80
N LEU A 250 -22.80 22.15 -6.78
CA LEU A 250 -22.15 20.98 -6.19
C LEU A 250 -21.95 19.86 -7.22
N GLU A 251 -22.96 19.56 -8.04
CA GLU A 251 -22.85 18.60 -9.14
C GLU A 251 -21.83 19.02 -10.20
N GLY A 252 -21.64 20.33 -10.39
CA GLY A 252 -20.65 20.89 -11.29
C GLY A 252 -19.22 20.69 -10.79
N CYS A 253 -18.99 20.87 -9.48
CA CYS A 253 -17.65 20.96 -8.89
C CYS A 253 -17.14 19.71 -8.18
N VAL A 254 -18.02 18.88 -7.62
CA VAL A 254 -17.64 17.64 -6.93
C VAL A 254 -17.39 16.55 -7.96
N LYS A 255 -16.20 16.60 -8.57
CA LYS A 255 -15.72 15.68 -9.59
C LYS A 255 -14.25 15.37 -9.35
N ASN A 256 -13.84 14.17 -9.76
CA ASN A 256 -12.44 13.79 -9.77
C ASN A 256 -11.57 14.83 -10.51
N ASN A 257 -10.58 15.36 -9.81
CA ASN A 257 -9.59 16.31 -10.28
C ASN A 257 -10.19 17.58 -10.92
N PHE A 258 -11.26 18.10 -10.33
CA PHE A 258 -11.88 19.35 -10.77
C PHE A 258 -10.86 20.50 -10.78
N ALA A 259 -10.76 21.23 -11.90
CA ALA A 259 -9.82 22.34 -12.10
C ALA A 259 -8.33 22.03 -11.80
N GLY A 260 -7.93 20.75 -11.70
CA GLY A 260 -6.54 20.36 -11.42
C GLY A 260 -6.13 20.40 -9.94
N VAL A 261 -7.08 20.51 -9.00
CA VAL A 261 -6.78 20.62 -7.55
C VAL A 261 -6.09 19.39 -6.95
N GLU A 262 -6.15 18.25 -7.65
CA GLU A 262 -5.58 16.99 -7.19
C GLU A 262 -4.19 16.73 -7.81
N ASN A 263 -3.60 17.73 -8.47
CA ASN A 263 -2.29 17.57 -9.09
C ASN A 263 -1.21 17.27 -8.04
N PRO A 264 -0.43 16.19 -8.16
CA PRO A 264 0.56 15.80 -7.15
C PRO A 264 1.62 16.87 -6.87
N ARG A 265 1.90 17.72 -7.87
CA ARG A 265 2.86 18.83 -7.75
C ARG A 265 2.40 19.91 -6.78
N LEU A 266 1.11 20.01 -6.46
CA LEU A 266 0.59 20.91 -5.44
C LEU A 266 0.88 20.41 -4.02
N TYR A 267 0.87 19.10 -3.82
CA TYR A 267 1.05 18.49 -2.50
C TYR A 267 2.51 18.16 -2.19
N SER A 268 3.41 18.31 -3.15
CA SER A 268 4.84 18.03 -3.01
C SER A 268 5.70 19.25 -2.61
N GLU A 269 5.13 20.46 -2.60
CA GLU A 269 5.88 21.70 -2.33
C GLU A 269 6.01 22.01 -0.82
N THR A 270 5.05 21.55 -0.03
CA THR A 270 4.92 21.84 1.40
C THR A 270 4.90 20.56 2.21
N TYR A 271 5.46 20.59 3.42
CA TYR A 271 5.38 19.45 4.34
C TYR A 271 3.98 19.28 4.94
N SER A 272 3.22 20.37 5.01
CA SER A 272 1.86 20.38 5.58
C SER A 272 0.88 21.10 4.65
N GLY A 273 -0.21 20.43 4.26
CA GLY A 273 -1.26 21.01 3.41
C GLY A 273 -0.78 21.35 1.99
N THR A 274 -1.51 22.23 1.32
CA THR A 274 -1.21 22.74 -0.03
C THR A 274 -1.53 24.24 -0.11
N LYS A 275 -1.90 24.77 -1.27
CA LYS A 275 -2.37 26.14 -1.48
C LYS A 275 -3.60 26.47 -0.62
N ASN A 276 -3.63 27.69 -0.07
CA ASN A 276 -4.75 28.15 0.75
C ASN A 276 -6.07 28.18 -0.03
N LEU A 277 -6.04 28.59 -1.30
CA LEU A 277 -7.22 28.60 -2.17
C LEU A 277 -7.84 27.20 -2.36
N VAL A 278 -7.01 26.16 -2.48
CA VAL A 278 -7.49 24.78 -2.61
C VAL A 278 -8.14 24.31 -1.32
N GLN A 279 -7.56 24.65 -0.16
CA GLN A 279 -8.15 24.34 1.14
C GLN A 279 -9.48 25.10 1.33
N GLU A 280 -9.52 26.39 1.00
CA GLU A 280 -10.74 27.21 1.09
C GLU A 280 -11.86 26.63 0.21
N TYR A 281 -11.52 26.13 -0.97
CA TYR A 281 -12.46 25.44 -1.85
C TYR A 281 -13.03 24.17 -1.22
N ILE A 282 -12.17 23.29 -0.70
CA ILE A 282 -12.62 22.03 -0.06
C ILE A 282 -13.48 22.34 1.18
N ASP A 283 -13.05 23.29 2.01
CA ASP A 283 -13.79 23.71 3.21
C ASP A 283 -15.16 24.31 2.87
N GLU A 284 -15.26 25.08 1.77
CA GLU A 284 -16.54 25.66 1.33
C GLU A 284 -17.46 24.58 0.75
N VAL A 285 -16.94 23.62 -0.02
CA VAL A 285 -17.71 22.46 -0.51
C VAL A 285 -18.26 21.64 0.66
N GLU A 286 -17.45 21.37 1.69
CA GLU A 286 -17.89 20.65 2.89
C GLU A 286 -19.06 21.38 3.56
N LYS A 287 -18.93 22.70 3.78
CA LYS A 287 -20.01 23.53 4.38
C LYS A 287 -21.29 23.49 3.53
N CYS A 288 -21.17 23.58 2.21
CA CYS A 288 -22.31 23.49 1.31
C CYS A 288 -23.02 22.13 1.42
N ILE A 289 -22.26 21.03 1.45
CA ILE A 289 -22.81 19.67 1.65
C ILE A 289 -23.53 19.56 3.01
N GLN A 290 -22.95 20.11 4.08
CA GLN A 290 -23.57 20.13 5.40
C GLN A 290 -24.90 20.90 5.41
N VAL A 291 -24.98 22.05 4.71
CA VAL A 291 -26.21 22.85 4.58
C VAL A 291 -27.29 22.07 3.82
N VAL A 292 -26.96 21.43 2.70
CA VAL A 292 -27.92 20.60 1.93
C VAL A 292 -28.39 19.39 2.76
N SER A 293 -27.49 18.76 3.51
CA SER A 293 -27.83 17.61 4.36
C SER A 293 -28.84 17.99 5.46
N ASN A 294 -28.59 19.11 6.14
CA ASN A 294 -29.43 19.63 7.23
C ASN A 294 -30.75 20.25 6.74
N ASN A 295 -30.91 20.47 5.44
CA ASN A 295 -32.08 21.11 4.85
C ASN A 295 -33.35 20.25 4.99
N LYS A 296 -34.31 20.62 5.83
CA LYS A 296 -35.54 19.82 6.02
C LYS A 296 -36.59 19.98 4.90
N TRP A 297 -36.43 20.96 4.01
CA TRP A 297 -37.39 21.27 2.95
C TRP A 297 -37.20 20.42 1.69
N VAL A 298 -36.05 19.77 1.52
CA VAL A 298 -35.79 18.81 0.45
C VAL A 298 -36.17 17.40 0.89
N SER A 299 -36.82 16.64 0.02
CA SER A 299 -37.15 15.23 0.27
C SER A 299 -35.88 14.42 0.56
N ASN A 300 -35.98 13.46 1.48
CA ASN A 300 -34.87 12.56 1.79
C ASN A 300 -34.48 11.69 0.58
N GLU A 301 -35.41 11.41 -0.32
CA GLU A 301 -35.15 10.66 -1.56
C GLU A 301 -34.29 11.47 -2.53
N ASP A 302 -34.63 12.74 -2.76
CA ASP A 302 -33.87 13.64 -3.64
C ASP A 302 -32.45 13.85 -3.11
N LYS A 303 -32.31 14.03 -1.78
CA LYS A 303 -30.99 14.10 -1.13
C LYS A 303 -30.18 12.82 -1.34
N TYR A 304 -30.81 11.66 -1.17
CA TYR A 304 -30.13 10.39 -1.37
C TYR A 304 -29.62 10.26 -2.81
N HIS A 305 -30.45 10.59 -3.80
CA HIS A 305 -30.05 10.56 -5.22
C HIS A 305 -28.92 11.56 -5.51
N HIS A 306 -29.02 12.77 -4.97
CA HIS A 306 -27.99 13.80 -5.14
C HIS A 306 -26.65 13.39 -4.50
N PHE A 307 -26.64 12.98 -3.23
CA PHE A 307 -25.40 12.56 -2.56
C PHE A 307 -24.80 11.30 -3.17
N LYS A 308 -25.62 10.35 -3.62
CA LYS A 308 -25.15 9.17 -4.35
C LYS A 308 -24.47 9.55 -5.67
N HIS A 309 -25.01 10.55 -6.37
CA HIS A 309 -24.41 11.09 -7.59
C HIS A 309 -23.08 11.80 -7.29
N LEU A 310 -23.02 12.63 -6.24
CA LEU A 310 -21.78 13.29 -5.81
C LEU A 310 -20.70 12.27 -5.39
N ASP A 311 -21.04 11.26 -4.61
CA ASP A 311 -20.13 10.17 -4.19
C ASP A 311 -19.58 9.41 -5.40
N THR A 312 -20.44 9.11 -6.39
CA THR A 312 -20.02 8.43 -7.62
C THR A 312 -19.09 9.31 -8.48
N ASN A 313 -19.29 10.62 -8.52
CA ASN A 313 -18.45 11.53 -9.31
C ASN A 313 -17.12 11.89 -8.64
N PHE A 314 -17.11 12.00 -7.30
CA PHE A 314 -15.90 12.27 -6.53
C PHE A 314 -15.00 11.04 -6.46
N GLY A 315 -15.59 9.88 -6.18
CA GLY A 315 -14.90 8.62 -5.99
C GLY A 315 -14.40 8.41 -4.56
N ARG A 316 -13.77 7.26 -4.35
CA ARG A 316 -13.43 6.76 -3.01
C ARG A 316 -11.92 6.72 -2.78
N THR A 317 -11.56 6.75 -1.49
CA THR A 317 -10.19 6.59 -1.01
C THR A 317 -9.89 5.12 -0.72
N ALA A 318 -8.70 4.66 -1.10
CA ALA A 318 -8.24 3.31 -0.76
C ALA A 318 -6.83 3.34 -0.18
N LEU A 319 -6.58 2.51 0.85
CA LEU A 319 -5.24 2.28 1.38
C LEU A 319 -4.58 1.13 0.61
N CYS A 320 -3.46 1.42 -0.03
CA CYS A 320 -2.70 0.48 -0.86
C CYS A 320 -1.37 0.10 -0.19
N LEU A 321 -1.27 -1.14 0.28
CA LEU A 321 -0.09 -1.66 0.97
C LEU A 321 0.75 -2.52 0.02
N SER A 322 1.91 -2.01 -0.41
CA SER A 322 2.77 -2.71 -1.35
C SER A 322 3.49 -3.91 -0.74
N GLY A 323 3.97 -4.82 -1.60
CA GLY A 323 4.92 -5.85 -1.19
C GLY A 323 6.30 -5.27 -0.85
N GLY A 324 7.05 -5.93 0.04
CA GLY A 324 8.39 -5.46 0.47
C GLY A 324 9.19 -6.42 1.36
N ALA A 325 8.83 -7.71 1.39
CA ALA A 325 9.31 -8.69 2.38
C ALA A 325 9.21 -8.16 3.83
N THR A 326 10.28 -8.24 4.63
CA THR A 326 10.29 -7.80 6.04
C THR A 326 10.02 -6.31 6.23
N PHE A 327 10.27 -5.48 5.22
CA PHE A 327 9.94 -4.06 5.32
C PHE A 327 8.42 -3.83 5.30
N ALA A 328 7.60 -4.81 4.89
CA ALA A 328 6.13 -4.67 4.93
C ALA A 328 5.59 -4.39 6.34
N TYR A 329 6.37 -4.64 7.40
CA TYR A 329 5.96 -4.33 8.77
C TYR A 329 5.88 -2.83 9.07
N TYR A 330 6.50 -1.95 8.26
CA TYR A 330 6.30 -0.49 8.36
C TYR A 330 4.83 -0.10 8.13
N HIS A 331 4.09 -0.90 7.36
CA HIS A 331 2.66 -0.69 7.12
C HIS A 331 1.82 -0.70 8.40
N PHE A 332 2.26 -1.41 9.46
CA PHE A 332 1.57 -1.37 10.76
C PHE A 332 1.60 0.04 11.36
N GLY A 333 2.71 0.77 11.21
CA GLY A 333 2.81 2.16 11.68
C GLY A 333 1.91 3.11 10.89
N VAL A 334 1.84 2.94 9.56
CA VAL A 334 0.93 3.71 8.70
C VAL A 334 -0.52 3.44 9.06
N ALA A 335 -0.90 2.16 9.20
CA ALA A 335 -2.24 1.77 9.60
C ALA A 335 -2.59 2.30 11.00
N ARG A 336 -1.64 2.26 11.93
CA ARG A 336 -1.81 2.81 13.28
C ARG A 336 -2.06 4.32 13.25
N ALA A 337 -1.26 5.06 12.50
CA ALA A 337 -1.40 6.51 12.38
C ALA A 337 -2.76 6.90 11.78
N LEU A 338 -3.22 6.19 10.74
CA LEU A 338 -4.54 6.42 10.15
C LEU A 338 -5.68 6.06 11.11
N LEU A 339 -5.52 4.97 11.86
CA LEU A 339 -6.49 4.52 12.86
C LEU A 339 -6.61 5.48 14.04
N ASP A 340 -5.49 5.96 14.58
CA ASP A 340 -5.46 6.89 15.72
C ASP A 340 -6.10 8.24 15.38
N ASN A 341 -6.04 8.66 14.11
CA ASN A 341 -6.69 9.88 13.62
C ASN A 341 -8.12 9.64 13.09
N GLY A 342 -8.64 8.41 13.12
CA GLY A 342 -10.00 8.09 12.66
C GLY A 342 -10.22 8.24 11.15
N VAL A 343 -9.15 8.16 10.35
CA VAL A 343 -9.17 8.39 8.89
C VAL A 343 -8.73 7.14 8.10
N LEU A 344 -8.79 5.96 8.71
CA LEU A 344 -8.47 4.69 8.06
C LEU A 344 -9.48 4.38 6.95
N PRO A 345 -9.06 4.26 5.67
CA PRO A 345 -9.99 4.01 4.57
C PRO A 345 -10.69 2.64 4.70
N GLU A 346 -11.95 2.58 4.26
CA GLU A 346 -12.74 1.35 4.21
C GLU A 346 -12.22 0.35 3.16
N ILE A 347 -11.67 0.86 2.05
CA ILE A 347 -11.11 0.04 0.97
C ILE A 347 -9.62 -0.15 1.24
N ILE A 348 -9.22 -1.40 1.44
CA ILE A 348 -7.83 -1.75 1.74
C ILE A 348 -7.37 -2.77 0.71
N THR A 349 -6.25 -2.49 0.05
CA THR A 349 -5.59 -3.44 -0.84
C THR A 349 -4.21 -3.78 -0.32
N GLY A 350 -3.80 -5.03 -0.50
CA GLY A 350 -2.47 -5.47 -0.15
C GLY A 350 -1.91 -6.50 -1.13
N THR A 351 -0.59 -6.44 -1.31
CA THR A 351 0.16 -7.40 -2.12
C THR A 351 1.27 -8.02 -1.29
N SER A 352 1.45 -9.35 -1.37
CA SER A 352 2.50 -10.08 -0.65
C SER A 352 2.47 -9.77 0.87
N GLY A 353 3.58 -9.31 1.46
CA GLY A 353 3.62 -8.88 2.87
C GLY A 353 2.61 -7.77 3.23
N GLY A 354 2.27 -6.88 2.29
CA GLY A 354 1.20 -5.88 2.48
C GLY A 354 -0.19 -6.51 2.56
N ALA A 355 -0.43 -7.64 1.90
CA ALA A 355 -1.69 -8.40 1.99
C ALA A 355 -1.91 -8.97 3.39
N LEU A 356 -0.85 -9.40 4.08
CA LEU A 356 -0.91 -9.86 5.47
C LEU A 356 -1.38 -8.74 6.41
N VAL A 357 -0.80 -7.54 6.25
CA VAL A 357 -1.16 -6.36 7.04
C VAL A 357 -2.58 -5.92 6.71
N ALA A 358 -2.94 -5.87 5.42
CA ALA A 358 -4.30 -5.56 4.97
C ALA A 358 -5.33 -6.54 5.54
N ALA A 359 -5.02 -7.84 5.56
CA ALA A 359 -5.88 -8.86 6.14
C ALA A 359 -6.09 -8.67 7.65
N LEU A 360 -5.04 -8.30 8.40
CA LEU A 360 -5.18 -7.96 9.83
C LEU A 360 -6.18 -6.80 10.01
N ILE A 361 -6.03 -5.74 9.22
CA ILE A 361 -6.86 -4.53 9.31
C ILE A 361 -8.31 -4.80 8.90
N ALA A 362 -8.54 -5.59 7.85
CA ALA A 362 -9.88 -5.82 7.32
C ALA A 362 -10.69 -6.87 8.09
N THR A 363 -10.05 -7.75 8.88
CA THR A 363 -10.72 -8.83 9.63
C THR A 363 -11.14 -8.44 11.05
N ARG A 364 -10.74 -7.26 11.53
CA ARG A 364 -10.92 -6.81 12.91
C ARG A 364 -11.53 -5.43 12.98
N THR A 365 -12.28 -5.15 14.04
CA THR A 365 -12.89 -3.83 14.27
C THR A 365 -11.84 -2.80 14.71
N ASP A 366 -12.16 -1.50 14.67
CA ASP A 366 -11.24 -0.44 15.09
C ASP A 366 -10.75 -0.61 16.54
N GLU A 367 -11.64 -1.01 17.45
CA GLU A 367 -11.29 -1.22 18.85
C GLU A 367 -10.36 -2.43 19.03
N GLU A 368 -10.59 -3.52 18.29
CA GLU A 368 -9.67 -4.66 18.26
C GLU A 368 -8.30 -4.25 17.68
N LEU A 369 -8.27 -3.44 16.63
CA LEU A 369 -7.03 -2.98 16.01
C LEU A 369 -6.22 -2.06 16.92
N LYS A 370 -6.88 -1.16 17.68
CA LYS A 370 -6.20 -0.28 18.64
C LYS A 370 -5.45 -1.07 19.72
N GLN A 371 -5.95 -2.24 20.10
CA GLN A 371 -5.29 -3.13 21.07
C GLN A 371 -4.16 -3.95 20.44
N LEU A 372 -4.25 -4.26 19.15
CA LEU A 372 -3.32 -5.15 18.44
C LEU A 372 -2.15 -4.42 17.78
N LEU A 373 -2.36 -3.19 17.30
CA LEU A 373 -1.33 -2.36 16.68
C LEU A 373 -0.47 -1.69 17.77
N VAL A 374 0.23 -2.54 18.53
CA VAL A 374 1.17 -2.19 19.59
C VAL A 374 2.54 -2.85 19.34
N PRO A 375 3.64 -2.31 19.86
CA PRO A 375 4.98 -2.89 19.73
C PRO A 375 5.08 -4.39 20.06
N ALA A 376 4.32 -4.89 21.02
CA ALA A 376 4.25 -6.33 21.34
C ALA A 376 3.91 -7.22 20.12
N LEU A 377 3.25 -6.67 19.08
CA LEU A 377 2.86 -7.40 17.87
C LEU A 377 4.07 -8.01 17.15
N ALA A 378 5.25 -7.40 17.32
CA ALA A 378 6.51 -7.91 16.78
C ALA A 378 6.78 -9.37 17.19
N HIS A 379 6.34 -9.80 18.38
CA HIS A 379 6.54 -11.18 18.84
C HIS A 379 5.71 -12.23 18.08
N ARG A 380 4.69 -11.82 17.32
CA ARG A 380 3.91 -12.68 16.41
C ARG A 380 4.46 -12.70 14.99
N ILE A 381 5.39 -11.81 14.68
CA ILE A 381 6.03 -11.75 13.37
C ILE A 381 7.15 -12.81 13.30
N ARG A 382 6.76 -14.08 13.16
CA ARG A 382 7.66 -15.25 13.23
C ARG A 382 8.10 -15.77 11.86
N ALA A 383 7.79 -15.04 10.79
CA ALA A 383 8.03 -15.43 9.39
C ALA A 383 9.49 -15.83 9.08
N SER A 384 10.46 -15.45 9.92
CA SER A 384 11.88 -15.79 9.79
C SER A 384 12.52 -16.29 11.10
N SER A 385 11.76 -17.00 11.94
CA SER A 385 12.25 -17.54 13.22
C SER A 385 13.25 -18.70 13.07
N GLU A 386 13.31 -19.34 11.89
CA GLU A 386 14.23 -20.44 11.62
C GLU A 386 15.64 -19.97 11.27
N GLY A 387 16.65 -20.79 11.58
CA GLY A 387 18.04 -20.52 11.22
C GLY A 387 18.30 -20.56 9.71
N MET A 388 19.27 -19.77 9.25
CA MET A 388 19.65 -19.66 7.83
C MET A 388 20.05 -21.00 7.19
N ALA A 389 20.63 -21.92 7.96
CA ALA A 389 20.98 -23.27 7.49
C ALA A 389 19.73 -24.08 7.05
N SER A 390 18.64 -23.99 7.82
CA SER A 390 17.37 -24.66 7.51
C SER A 390 16.77 -24.11 6.21
N TRP A 391 16.85 -22.80 6.00
CA TRP A 391 16.41 -22.17 4.75
C TRP A 391 17.20 -22.64 3.53
N ILE A 392 18.54 -22.68 3.62
CA ILE A 392 19.39 -23.11 2.50
C ILE A 392 19.11 -24.57 2.16
N TRP A 393 19.00 -25.42 3.18
CA TRP A 393 18.78 -26.84 2.97
C TRP A 393 17.37 -27.15 2.45
N ARG A 394 16.35 -26.44 2.94
CA ARG A 394 14.98 -26.51 2.40
C ARG A 394 14.96 -26.02 0.96
N TRP A 395 15.55 -24.86 0.68
CA TRP A 395 15.62 -24.31 -0.66
C TRP A 395 16.30 -25.27 -1.64
N TRP A 396 17.36 -25.96 -1.22
CA TRP A 396 18.02 -26.97 -2.04
C TRP A 396 17.14 -28.21 -2.31
N ARG A 397 16.31 -28.63 -1.35
CA ARG A 397 15.43 -29.81 -1.49
C ARG A 397 14.11 -29.54 -2.19
N THR A 398 13.44 -28.43 -1.86
CA THR A 398 12.06 -28.12 -2.27
C THR A 398 11.95 -26.93 -3.21
N GLY A 399 13.05 -26.18 -3.40
CA GLY A 399 13.06 -24.95 -4.19
C GLY A 399 12.45 -23.74 -3.48
N ALA A 400 12.03 -23.87 -2.21
CA ALA A 400 11.41 -22.81 -1.42
C ALA A 400 12.17 -22.57 -0.10
N ARG A 401 12.24 -21.31 0.31
CA ARG A 401 12.84 -20.88 1.58
C ARG A 401 11.95 -21.22 2.77
N PHE A 402 10.66 -20.95 2.64
CA PHE A 402 9.68 -21.12 3.72
C PHE A 402 8.81 -22.35 3.51
N ASP A 403 8.34 -22.92 4.62
CA ASP A 403 7.35 -23.99 4.62
C ASP A 403 5.93 -23.41 4.46
N THR A 404 5.16 -23.94 3.52
CA THR A 404 3.82 -23.45 3.17
C THR A 404 2.82 -23.68 4.29
N ILE A 405 2.90 -24.80 5.01
CA ILE A 405 1.94 -25.17 6.05
C ILE A 405 2.18 -24.32 7.31
N THR A 406 3.44 -24.18 7.72
CA THR A 406 3.82 -23.32 8.84
C THR A 406 3.42 -21.87 8.58
N TRP A 407 3.67 -21.36 7.37
CA TRP A 407 3.23 -20.01 6.99
C TRP A 407 1.69 -19.88 6.94
N ALA A 408 0.97 -20.91 6.49
CA ALA A 408 -0.51 -20.89 6.51
C ALA A 408 -1.03 -20.76 7.95
N ARG A 409 -0.45 -21.51 8.90
CA ARG A 409 -0.79 -21.42 10.32
C ARG A 409 -0.52 -20.02 10.88
N GLU A 410 0.65 -19.45 10.65
CA GLU A 410 0.99 -18.10 11.14
C GLU A 410 0.08 -17.03 10.49
N CYS A 411 -0.12 -17.08 9.17
CA CYS A 411 -1.01 -16.16 8.45
C CYS A 411 -2.46 -16.27 8.91
N SER A 412 -2.92 -17.45 9.34
CA SER A 412 -4.29 -17.64 9.84
C SER A 412 -4.57 -16.75 11.07
N TRP A 413 -3.60 -16.53 11.95
CA TRP A 413 -3.79 -15.67 13.11
C TRP A 413 -4.06 -14.22 12.69
N PHE A 414 -3.29 -13.72 11.71
CA PHE A 414 -3.52 -12.39 11.12
C PHE A 414 -4.87 -12.29 10.40
N CYS A 415 -5.39 -13.40 9.85
CA CYS A 415 -6.68 -13.45 9.16
C CYS A 415 -7.86 -13.86 10.05
N ARG A 416 -7.64 -14.04 11.37
CA ARG A 416 -8.65 -14.53 12.33
C ARG A 416 -9.21 -15.92 12.00
N GLY A 417 -8.33 -16.81 11.56
CA GLY A 417 -8.64 -18.19 11.17
C GLY A 417 -8.99 -18.28 9.68
N SER A 418 -9.82 -19.24 9.32
CA SER A 418 -10.30 -19.45 7.94
C SER A 418 -11.46 -18.51 7.57
N THR A 419 -11.32 -17.23 7.91
CA THR A 419 -12.29 -16.19 7.53
C THR A 419 -12.25 -15.94 6.02
N THR A 420 -13.43 -15.82 5.42
CA THR A 420 -13.59 -15.51 3.99
C THR A 420 -13.68 -14.00 3.73
N PHE A 421 -13.46 -13.56 2.48
CA PHE A 421 -13.61 -12.14 2.11
C PHE A 421 -15.01 -11.59 2.43
N LYS A 422 -16.05 -12.40 2.23
CA LYS A 422 -17.43 -12.02 2.58
C LYS A 422 -17.63 -11.91 4.09
N GLU A 423 -17.18 -12.90 4.87
CA GLU A 423 -17.30 -12.88 6.33
C GLU A 423 -16.54 -11.69 6.95
N ALA A 424 -15.36 -11.34 6.41
CA ALA A 424 -14.62 -10.16 6.86
C ALA A 424 -15.37 -8.86 6.58
N TYR A 425 -15.94 -8.72 5.37
CA TYR A 425 -16.73 -7.55 4.98
C TYR A 425 -18.01 -7.41 5.83
N GLU A 426 -18.75 -8.50 6.06
CA GLU A 426 -19.96 -8.48 6.90
C GLU A 426 -19.66 -8.12 8.35
N ARG A 427 -18.46 -8.45 8.85
CA ARG A 427 -18.04 -8.16 10.21
C ARG A 427 -17.57 -6.71 10.41
N THR A 428 -16.77 -6.17 9.48
CA THR A 428 -16.07 -4.89 9.69
C THR A 428 -16.55 -3.77 8.78
N GLY A 429 -17.29 -4.09 7.72
CA GLY A 429 -17.60 -3.15 6.63
C GLY A 429 -16.41 -2.82 5.72
N ARG A 430 -15.21 -3.34 6.00
CA ARG A 430 -14.00 -3.05 5.21
C ARG A 430 -13.87 -3.97 4.01
N ILE A 431 -13.51 -3.36 2.89
CA ILE A 431 -13.35 -4.03 1.61
C ILE A 431 -11.88 -4.43 1.47
N LEU A 432 -11.59 -5.71 1.72
CA LEU A 432 -10.26 -6.29 1.49
C LEU A 432 -10.07 -6.68 0.03
N ASN A 433 -8.95 -6.25 -0.54
CA ASN A 433 -8.50 -6.62 -1.88
C ASN A 433 -7.11 -7.25 -1.83
N VAL A 434 -6.95 -8.43 -2.42
CA VAL A 434 -5.67 -9.13 -2.52
C VAL A 434 -5.39 -9.49 -3.97
N SER A 435 -4.23 -9.08 -4.48
CA SER A 435 -3.81 -9.38 -5.85
C SER A 435 -3.18 -10.78 -5.93
N CYS A 436 -3.67 -11.61 -6.86
CA CYS A 436 -3.17 -12.96 -7.09
C CYS A 436 -2.94 -13.19 -8.60
N VAL A 437 -1.76 -13.70 -8.96
CA VAL A 437 -1.44 -14.05 -10.36
C VAL A 437 -1.50 -15.57 -10.51
N PRO A 438 -2.24 -16.11 -11.49
CA PRO A 438 -2.25 -17.55 -11.72
C PRO A 438 -0.87 -18.03 -12.19
N SER A 439 -0.53 -19.30 -11.94
CA SER A 439 0.77 -19.85 -12.33
C SER A 439 0.99 -19.91 -13.84
N ASP A 440 -0.11 -19.97 -14.60
CA ASP A 440 -0.17 -19.97 -16.06
C ASP A 440 0.08 -18.56 -16.62
N PRO A 441 1.09 -18.38 -17.50
CA PRO A 441 1.41 -17.09 -18.10
C PRO A 441 0.26 -16.44 -18.88
N HIS A 442 -0.66 -17.20 -19.46
CA HIS A 442 -1.72 -16.64 -20.31
C HIS A 442 -2.97 -16.22 -19.53
N SER A 443 -3.10 -16.67 -18.29
CA SER A 443 -4.26 -16.37 -17.45
C SER A 443 -4.15 -14.97 -16.82
N PRO A 444 -5.25 -14.18 -16.79
CA PRO A 444 -5.24 -12.83 -16.24
C PRO A 444 -5.07 -12.82 -14.71
N THR A 445 -4.58 -11.71 -14.18
CA THR A 445 -4.49 -11.49 -12.72
C THR A 445 -5.89 -11.34 -12.12
N ILE A 446 -6.12 -11.92 -10.95
CA ILE A 446 -7.37 -11.76 -10.22
C ILE A 446 -7.13 -10.84 -9.02
N LEU A 447 -8.05 -9.91 -8.81
CA LEU A 447 -8.17 -9.16 -7.55
C LEU A 447 -9.23 -9.87 -6.70
N ALA A 448 -8.78 -10.64 -5.71
CA ALA A 448 -9.67 -11.33 -4.79
C ALA A 448 -10.26 -10.34 -3.79
N ASN A 449 -11.59 -10.25 -3.76
CA ASN A 449 -12.36 -9.41 -2.84
C ASN A 449 -13.75 -10.02 -2.58
N TYR A 450 -14.60 -9.34 -1.82
CA TYR A 450 -15.93 -9.85 -1.48
C TYR A 450 -16.90 -9.92 -2.68
N LEU A 451 -16.68 -9.16 -3.76
CA LEU A 451 -17.49 -9.21 -4.99
C LEU A 451 -17.03 -10.32 -5.94
N THR A 452 -15.72 -10.44 -6.16
CA THR A 452 -15.13 -11.36 -7.13
C THR A 452 -14.92 -12.76 -6.56
N SER A 453 -14.64 -12.87 -5.26
CA SER A 453 -14.26 -14.13 -4.59
C SER A 453 -14.78 -14.18 -3.14
N PRO A 454 -16.11 -14.05 -2.91
CA PRO A 454 -16.71 -13.93 -1.57
C PRO A 454 -16.34 -15.06 -0.61
N ASN A 455 -16.34 -16.30 -1.10
CA ASN A 455 -16.11 -17.50 -0.29
C ASN A 455 -14.64 -17.92 -0.22
N CYS A 456 -13.73 -17.17 -0.85
CA CYS A 456 -12.30 -17.45 -0.81
C CYS A 456 -11.76 -17.14 0.58
N VAL A 457 -10.90 -18.01 1.11
CA VAL A 457 -10.31 -17.88 2.43
C VAL A 457 -9.11 -16.93 2.37
N ILE A 458 -9.11 -15.92 3.23
CA ILE A 458 -8.17 -14.79 3.14
C ILE A 458 -6.72 -15.25 3.29
N TRP A 459 -6.40 -16.10 4.27
CA TRP A 459 -5.02 -16.56 4.47
C TRP A 459 -4.46 -17.29 3.25
N SER A 460 -5.29 -18.05 2.52
CA SER A 460 -4.86 -18.73 1.29
C SER A 460 -4.55 -17.74 0.16
N ALA A 461 -5.32 -16.65 0.05
CA ALA A 461 -5.07 -15.56 -0.88
C ALA A 461 -3.82 -14.75 -0.52
N VAL A 462 -3.57 -14.52 0.77
CA VAL A 462 -2.34 -13.88 1.25
C VAL A 462 -1.12 -14.73 0.91
N LEU A 463 -1.17 -16.05 1.13
CA LEU A 463 -0.08 -16.96 0.73
C LEU A 463 0.14 -16.98 -0.78
N ALA A 464 -0.94 -17.00 -1.57
CA ALA A 464 -0.87 -16.92 -3.03
C ALA A 464 -0.20 -15.62 -3.50
N SER A 465 -0.58 -14.51 -2.89
CA SER A 465 0.02 -13.20 -3.12
C SER A 465 1.48 -13.13 -2.66
N ALA A 466 1.93 -13.96 -1.72
CA ALA A 466 3.32 -14.01 -1.26
C ALA A 466 4.17 -15.11 -1.93
N ALA A 467 3.60 -15.86 -2.89
CA ALA A 467 4.25 -17.00 -3.53
C ALA A 467 5.27 -16.58 -4.62
N VAL A 468 6.39 -15.99 -4.17
CA VAL A 468 7.52 -15.62 -5.03
C VAL A 468 8.39 -16.85 -5.32
N PRO A 469 8.75 -17.13 -6.59
CA PRO A 469 9.66 -18.21 -6.95
C PRO A 469 10.96 -18.16 -6.14
N GLY A 470 11.28 -19.26 -5.43
CA GLY A 470 12.47 -19.35 -4.58
C GLY A 470 12.23 -19.01 -3.11
N ILE A 471 11.16 -18.29 -2.77
CA ILE A 471 10.77 -17.97 -1.39
C ILE A 471 9.70 -18.94 -0.92
N LEU A 472 8.60 -19.03 -1.66
CA LEU A 472 7.46 -19.91 -1.38
C LEU A 472 7.01 -20.56 -2.69
N ASN A 473 6.68 -21.85 -2.65
CA ASN A 473 6.17 -22.56 -3.83
C ASN A 473 4.77 -22.07 -4.20
N PRO A 474 4.35 -22.18 -5.49
CA PRO A 474 3.00 -21.83 -5.90
C PRO A 474 1.95 -22.56 -5.06
N VAL A 475 0.97 -21.82 -4.53
CA VAL A 475 -0.06 -22.35 -3.62
C VAL A 475 -1.43 -22.37 -4.28
N VAL A 476 -2.34 -23.19 -3.75
CA VAL A 476 -3.73 -23.25 -4.21
C VAL A 476 -4.58 -22.33 -3.35
N LEU A 477 -5.46 -21.55 -3.98
CA LEU A 477 -6.46 -20.77 -3.25
C LEU A 477 -7.50 -21.71 -2.64
N MET A 478 -8.00 -21.41 -1.44
CA MET A 478 -9.01 -22.24 -0.76
C MET A 478 -10.35 -21.51 -0.73
N THR A 479 -11.44 -22.23 -0.96
CA THR A 479 -12.81 -21.76 -0.85
C THR A 479 -13.49 -22.47 0.31
N LYS A 480 -14.24 -21.71 1.11
CA LYS A 480 -15.10 -22.26 2.14
C LYS A 480 -16.43 -22.68 1.51
N LYS A 481 -16.80 -23.94 1.65
CA LYS A 481 -18.08 -24.48 1.21
C LYS A 481 -19.17 -24.13 2.23
N ARG A 482 -20.44 -24.35 1.83
CA ARG A 482 -21.60 -24.12 2.70
C ARG A 482 -21.62 -25.03 3.94
N ASP A 483 -20.96 -26.18 3.86
CA ASP A 483 -20.78 -27.12 4.97
C ASP A 483 -19.68 -26.70 5.96
N GLY A 484 -19.00 -25.58 5.69
CA GLY A 484 -17.88 -25.08 6.50
C GLY A 484 -16.52 -25.67 6.14
N THR A 485 -16.46 -26.70 5.28
CA THR A 485 -15.20 -27.33 4.87
C THR A 485 -14.48 -26.51 3.80
N LEU A 486 -13.15 -26.66 3.73
CA LEU A 486 -12.34 -26.03 2.70
C LEU A 486 -12.19 -26.95 1.48
N ALA A 487 -12.22 -26.33 0.31
CA ALA A 487 -11.94 -26.98 -0.95
C ALA A 487 -11.07 -26.10 -1.84
N PRO A 488 -10.35 -26.66 -2.82
CA PRO A 488 -9.62 -25.87 -3.80
C PRO A 488 -10.55 -24.88 -4.53
N TYR A 489 -10.14 -23.62 -4.59
CA TYR A 489 -10.78 -22.58 -5.39
C TYR A 489 -10.38 -22.75 -6.86
N SER A 490 -11.32 -22.56 -7.79
CA SER A 490 -11.13 -22.61 -9.25
C SER A 490 -10.27 -23.77 -9.76
N PHE A 491 -10.87 -24.96 -9.94
CA PHE A 491 -10.25 -26.17 -10.52
C PHE A 491 -8.86 -26.55 -9.94
N GLY A 492 -8.45 -26.01 -8.81
CA GLY A 492 -7.14 -26.29 -8.19
C GLY A 492 -5.94 -25.63 -8.87
N HIS A 493 -6.14 -24.55 -9.65
CA HIS A 493 -4.99 -23.83 -10.23
C HIS A 493 -4.06 -23.31 -9.12
N LYS A 494 -2.76 -23.42 -9.37
CA LYS A 494 -1.73 -22.85 -8.48
C LYS A 494 -1.53 -21.37 -8.79
N TRP A 495 -1.23 -20.59 -7.77
CA TRP A 495 -1.10 -19.13 -7.81
C TRP A 495 0.29 -18.70 -7.36
N LYS A 496 0.72 -17.54 -7.84
CA LYS A 496 2.00 -16.89 -7.60
C LYS A 496 1.78 -15.43 -7.20
N ASP A 497 2.86 -14.82 -6.72
CA ASP A 497 2.85 -13.43 -6.24
C ASP A 497 2.32 -12.43 -7.30
N GLY A 498 1.38 -11.59 -6.85
CA GLY A 498 0.75 -10.49 -7.60
C GLY A 498 1.71 -9.42 -8.08
N SER A 499 2.74 -9.11 -7.27
CA SER A 499 3.76 -8.08 -7.51
C SER A 499 4.62 -8.33 -8.74
N LEU A 500 4.70 -9.58 -9.21
CA LEU A 500 5.44 -9.94 -10.42
C LEU A 500 4.85 -9.30 -11.70
N ARG A 501 3.56 -8.95 -11.68
CA ARG A 501 2.89 -8.25 -12.78
C ARG A 501 2.48 -6.84 -12.38
N THR A 502 1.81 -6.67 -11.25
CA THR A 502 1.28 -5.39 -10.78
C THR A 502 1.28 -5.35 -9.25
N ASP A 503 2.19 -4.58 -8.65
CA ASP A 503 2.29 -4.44 -7.18
C ASP A 503 1.04 -3.75 -6.59
N ILE A 504 0.49 -2.77 -7.29
CA ILE A 504 -0.73 -2.05 -6.87
C ILE A 504 -1.75 -2.01 -8.02
N PRO A 505 -2.92 -2.66 -7.89
CA PRO A 505 -3.88 -2.79 -8.97
C PRO A 505 -4.85 -1.58 -9.06
N ILE A 506 -4.32 -0.37 -9.24
CA ILE A 506 -5.11 0.89 -9.24
C ILE A 506 -6.29 0.83 -10.22
N ARG A 507 -6.07 0.33 -11.44
CA ARG A 507 -7.12 0.22 -12.47
C ARG A 507 -8.26 -0.73 -12.04
N ALA A 508 -7.94 -1.83 -11.37
CA ALA A 508 -8.95 -2.77 -10.91
C ALA A 508 -9.75 -2.20 -9.71
N LEU A 509 -9.09 -1.44 -8.83
CA LEU A 509 -9.75 -0.73 -7.73
C LEU A 509 -10.69 0.35 -8.24
N ASN A 510 -10.26 1.11 -9.25
CA ASN A 510 -11.11 2.09 -9.92
C ASN A 510 -12.34 1.41 -10.55
N LEU A 511 -12.14 0.30 -11.26
CA LEU A 511 -13.23 -0.42 -11.93
C LEU A 511 -14.22 -1.07 -10.96
N HIS A 512 -13.75 -1.65 -9.84
CA HIS A 512 -14.63 -2.36 -8.91
C HIS A 512 -15.27 -1.47 -7.84
N PHE A 513 -14.56 -0.41 -7.41
CA PHE A 513 -14.95 0.38 -6.24
C PHE A 513 -14.89 1.89 -6.46
N ASN A 514 -14.70 2.35 -7.70
CA ASN A 514 -14.61 3.78 -8.05
C ASN A 514 -13.55 4.52 -7.22
N VAL A 515 -12.40 3.86 -6.99
CA VAL A 515 -11.28 4.44 -6.27
C VAL A 515 -10.56 5.47 -7.14
N ASN A 516 -10.57 6.73 -6.69
CA ASN A 516 -9.85 7.84 -7.32
C ASN A 516 -8.66 8.30 -6.47
N PHE A 517 -8.71 8.05 -5.15
CA PHE A 517 -7.70 8.52 -4.19
C PHE A 517 -6.95 7.34 -3.55
N PRO A 518 -5.96 6.73 -4.23
CA PRO A 518 -5.14 5.69 -3.62
C PRO A 518 -4.08 6.31 -2.70
N ILE A 519 -4.12 5.98 -1.41
CA ILE A 519 -3.05 6.23 -0.45
C ILE A 519 -2.07 5.06 -0.55
N VAL A 520 -0.92 5.28 -1.19
CA VAL A 520 0.05 4.22 -1.44
C VAL A 520 1.14 4.21 -0.37
N SER A 521 1.14 3.18 0.47
CA SER A 521 2.32 2.86 1.28
C SER A 521 3.23 1.94 0.47
N GLN A 522 4.26 2.53 -0.14
CA GLN A 522 5.24 1.80 -0.94
C GLN A 522 6.48 1.53 -0.12
N VAL A 523 6.78 0.25 0.06
CA VAL A 523 7.98 -0.22 0.73
C VAL A 523 8.89 -0.87 -0.30
N ARG A 524 10.13 -0.38 -0.45
CA ARG A 524 11.11 -0.91 -1.42
C ARG A 524 12.39 -1.36 -0.73
N GLN A 525 12.91 -2.50 -1.18
CA GLN A 525 14.27 -2.91 -0.88
C GLN A 525 15.24 -2.13 -1.79
N LEU A 526 16.38 -1.73 -1.22
CA LEU A 526 17.36 -0.83 -1.85
C LEU A 526 17.82 -1.23 -3.27
N LEU A 527 17.65 -2.50 -3.66
CA LEU A 527 18.16 -3.07 -4.91
C LEU A 527 17.28 -2.85 -6.15
N SER A 528 16.03 -2.37 -6.03
CA SER A 528 15.14 -2.14 -7.20
C SER A 528 14.81 -0.65 -7.39
N GLN A 529 15.81 0.16 -7.74
CA GLN A 529 15.60 1.55 -8.16
C GLN A 529 15.41 1.62 -9.68
N ASP A 530 14.17 1.48 -10.15
CA ASP A 530 13.81 1.89 -11.52
C ASP A 530 13.15 3.28 -11.48
N PRO A 531 13.81 4.33 -12.03
CA PRO A 531 13.30 5.71 -12.07
C PRO A 531 12.02 5.89 -12.89
N SER A 532 11.65 4.93 -13.75
CA SER A 532 10.47 5.03 -14.61
C SER A 532 9.13 4.89 -13.87
N LYS A 533 9.11 4.18 -12.73
CA LYS A 533 7.89 3.98 -11.91
C LYS A 533 7.45 5.21 -11.09
N TRP A 534 8.24 6.28 -11.09
CA TRP A 534 7.98 7.49 -10.29
C TRP A 534 7.03 8.49 -10.96
N ARG A 535 6.59 8.25 -12.20
CA ARG A 535 5.78 9.24 -12.93
C ARG A 535 4.28 9.17 -12.65
N ASP A 536 3.78 8.03 -12.17
CA ASP A 536 2.34 7.74 -12.17
C ASP A 536 1.76 7.37 -10.79
N THR A 537 2.48 7.61 -9.70
CA THR A 537 1.99 7.30 -8.34
C THR A 537 1.98 8.53 -7.44
N ASN A 538 0.80 8.84 -6.90
CA ASN A 538 0.62 9.77 -5.78
C ASN A 538 1.27 9.13 -4.55
N ILE A 539 2.54 9.43 -4.33
CA ILE A 539 3.28 9.02 -3.15
C ILE A 539 3.18 10.19 -2.16
N TYR A 540 2.40 9.98 -1.09
CA TYR A 540 2.42 10.83 0.11
C TYR A 540 3.53 10.37 1.06
#